data_AF-A0A4D5RG43-F1
#
_entry.id   AF-A0A4D5RG43-F1
#
_cell.length_a   1.000
_cell.length_b   1.000
_cell.length_c   1.000
_cell.angle_alpha   90.00
_cell.angle_beta   90.00
_cell.angle_gamma   90.00
#
_symmetry.space_group_name_H-M   'P 1'
#
loop_
_entity.id
_entity.type
_entity.pdbx_description
1 polymer ?
#
loop_
_entity_poly.entity_id
_entity_poly.type
_entity_poly.pdbx_seq_one_letter_code
_entity_poly.pdbx_strand_id
1 'polypeptide(L)'
;RLGRLNNLAVFHEGKDIESQLNLHYGSNCVDQSSITFKGKYTHTDDEEKQIRENAEGKPLGINRMKKYTLRRPYKKCTEHQKRGVPLNFECMKYLYYTSRLGKLTTDVEYKNLKPLFPMLLKYYKKVHKEGGFLSTLASHVHGPTGKLHVVSQVPPVEKYSDIVVTTEDGHSFHHDHVPIYSHFARA
;
A
#
# COMPACT_ATOMS: atom_id res chain seq x y z
N ARG A 1 24.05 -18.22 11.10
CA ARG A 1 23.72 -17.66 12.44
C ARG A 1 22.19 -17.69 12.62
N LEU A 2 21.64 -18.69 13.31
CA LEU A 2 20.19 -18.85 13.55
C LEU A 2 19.59 -17.88 14.59
N GLY A 3 20.43 -17.16 15.35
CA GLY A 3 19.98 -16.26 16.43
C GLY A 3 19.25 -14.98 16.01
N ARG A 4 19.08 -14.70 14.70
CA ARG A 4 18.30 -13.54 14.21
C ARG A 4 16.80 -13.82 14.06
N LEU A 5 16.36 -15.06 14.24
CA LEU A 5 14.93 -15.45 14.14
C LEU A 5 14.24 -15.57 15.51
N ASN A 6 14.85 -15.07 16.58
CA ASN A 6 14.37 -15.25 17.95
C ASN A 6 12.96 -14.67 18.20
N ASN A 7 12.47 -13.79 17.31
CA ASN A 7 11.07 -13.37 17.33
C ASN A 7 10.53 -13.20 15.90
N LEU A 8 10.15 -14.32 15.28
CA LEU A 8 9.60 -14.35 13.92
C LEU A 8 8.40 -13.41 13.77
N ALA A 9 7.53 -13.35 14.79
CA ALA A 9 6.27 -12.61 14.75
C ALA A 9 6.47 -11.14 14.35
N VAL A 10 7.47 -10.49 14.94
CA VAL A 10 7.75 -9.05 14.83
C VAL A 10 8.97 -8.73 13.96
N PHE A 11 9.46 -9.70 13.19
CA PHE A 11 10.72 -9.55 12.44
C PHE A 11 10.74 -8.32 11.51
N HIS A 12 9.58 -7.98 10.92
CA HIS A 12 9.39 -6.80 10.09
C HIS A 12 8.52 -5.71 10.75
N GLU A 13 8.21 -5.82 12.04
CA GLU A 13 7.40 -4.79 12.73
C GLU A 13 8.11 -3.43 12.71
N GLY A 14 7.33 -2.36 12.52
CA GLY A 14 7.81 -0.99 12.53
C GLY A 14 8.73 -0.63 11.35
N LYS A 15 8.78 -1.44 10.29
CA LYS A 15 9.48 -1.10 9.06
C LYS A 15 8.61 -0.19 8.21
N ASP A 16 9.22 0.89 7.70
CA ASP A 16 8.61 1.78 6.74
C ASP A 16 9.59 2.14 5.61
N ILE A 17 9.03 2.65 4.52
CA ILE A 17 9.78 3.28 3.43
C ILE A 17 9.17 4.64 3.20
N GLU A 18 9.99 5.68 3.25
CA GLU A 18 9.58 7.03 2.90
C GLU A 18 10.12 7.39 1.51
N SER A 19 9.29 8.05 0.72
CA SER A 19 9.58 8.39 -0.67
C SER A 19 9.06 9.79 -0.99
N GLN A 20 9.83 10.52 -1.78
CA GLN A 20 9.38 11.79 -2.35
C GLN A 20 9.66 11.78 -3.85
N LEU A 21 8.64 12.09 -4.64
CA LEU A 21 8.74 12.25 -6.09
C LEU A 21 8.27 13.65 -6.45
N ASN A 22 9.14 14.43 -7.08
CA ASN A 22 8.81 15.75 -7.61
C ASN A 22 8.84 15.68 -9.14
N LEU A 23 7.70 15.84 -9.78
CA LEU A 23 7.54 15.91 -11.22
C LEU A 23 7.39 17.37 -11.63
N HIS A 24 8.32 17.88 -12.43
CA HIS A 24 8.23 19.20 -13.04
C HIS A 24 8.05 19.04 -14.55
N TYR A 25 7.07 19.75 -15.14
CA TYR A 25 6.82 19.69 -16.58
C TYR A 25 6.35 21.04 -17.15
N GLY A 26 6.70 21.28 -18.41
CA GLY A 26 6.48 22.56 -19.08
C GLY A 26 7.65 22.93 -19.98
N SER A 27 7.61 24.13 -20.58
CA SER A 27 8.67 24.55 -21.51
C SER A 27 9.99 24.94 -20.83
N ASN A 28 9.99 25.27 -19.54
CA ASN A 28 11.20 25.64 -18.81
C ASN A 28 11.39 24.90 -17.46
N CYS A 29 10.54 23.91 -17.12
CA CYS A 29 10.61 23.04 -15.93
C CYS A 29 10.78 23.69 -14.54
N VAL A 30 10.89 25.02 -14.43
CA VAL A 30 11.16 25.73 -13.17
C VAL A 30 9.89 26.40 -12.63
N ASP A 31 9.16 27.16 -13.46
CA ASP A 31 8.05 28.02 -13.01
C ASP A 31 6.67 27.59 -13.52
N GLN A 32 6.55 26.37 -14.05
CA GLN A 32 5.31 25.92 -14.71
C GLN A 32 4.56 24.92 -13.85
N SER A 33 4.34 23.71 -14.35
CA SER A 33 3.52 22.72 -13.67
C SER A 33 4.40 21.83 -12.82
N SER A 34 3.98 21.59 -11.58
CA SER A 34 4.65 20.65 -10.68
C SER A 34 3.66 19.73 -9.99
N ILE A 35 4.05 18.48 -9.77
CA ILE A 35 3.35 17.55 -8.90
C ILE A 35 4.36 16.94 -7.95
N THR A 36 4.08 17.02 -6.66
CA THR A 36 4.89 16.45 -5.59
C THR A 36 4.10 15.35 -4.91
N PHE A 37 4.67 14.14 -4.85
CA PHE A 37 4.18 13.03 -4.05
C PHE A 37 5.11 12.85 -2.87
N LYS A 38 4.57 12.84 -1.65
CA LYS A 38 5.28 12.47 -0.42
C LYS A 38 4.60 11.24 0.16
N GLY A 39 5.17 10.08 -0.11
CA GLY A 39 4.59 8.79 0.22
C GLY A 39 5.34 8.09 1.34
N LYS A 40 4.61 7.48 2.26
CA LYS A 40 5.09 6.57 3.29
C LYS A 40 4.44 5.20 3.08
N TYR A 41 5.27 4.18 2.98
CA TYR A 41 4.86 2.78 2.88
C TYR A 41 4.97 2.10 4.23
N THR A 42 3.92 1.41 4.67
CA THR A 42 3.85 0.62 5.90
C THR A 42 3.11 -0.69 5.66
N HIS A 43 2.96 -1.53 6.68
CA HIS A 43 1.95 -2.59 6.67
C HIS A 43 0.54 -2.01 6.51
N THR A 44 -0.35 -2.80 5.92
CA THR A 44 -1.79 -2.52 5.98
C THR A 44 -2.31 -2.62 7.41
N ASP A 45 -3.43 -1.97 7.70
CA ASP A 45 -3.99 -1.92 9.05
C ASP A 45 -4.34 -3.33 9.58
N ASP A 46 -4.78 -4.22 8.68
CA ASP A 46 -5.05 -5.62 9.02
C ASP A 46 -3.77 -6.44 9.23
N GLU A 47 -2.71 -6.20 8.44
CA GLU A 47 -1.42 -6.85 8.62
C GLU A 47 -0.76 -6.46 9.95
N GLU A 48 -0.72 -5.16 10.28
CA GLU A 48 -0.18 -4.65 11.53
C GLU A 48 -0.93 -5.25 12.73
N LYS A 49 -2.27 -5.28 12.65
CA LYS A 49 -3.10 -5.95 13.65
C LYS A 49 -2.75 -7.43 13.79
N GLN A 50 -2.60 -8.15 12.68
CA GLN A 50 -2.28 -9.57 12.69
C GLN A 50 -0.87 -9.87 13.26
N ILE A 51 0.11 -9.02 12.95
CA ILE A 51 1.48 -9.08 13.48
C ILE A 51 1.45 -8.94 15.00
N ARG A 52 0.77 -7.91 15.51
CA ARG A 52 0.60 -7.70 16.96
C ARG A 52 -0.10 -8.87 17.64
N GLU A 53 -1.21 -9.35 17.07
CA GLU A 53 -1.93 -10.52 17.62
C GLU A 53 -1.06 -11.79 17.62
N ASN A 54 -0.13 -11.96 16.67
CA ASN A 54 0.84 -13.07 16.65
C ASN A 54 1.89 -12.94 17.75
N ALA A 55 2.43 -11.73 17.95
CA ALA A 55 3.40 -11.43 19.00
C ALA A 55 2.82 -11.65 20.40
N GLU A 56 1.55 -11.26 20.59
CA GLU A 56 0.80 -11.48 21.83
C GLU A 56 0.32 -12.92 22.04
N GLY A 57 0.53 -13.82 21.07
CA GLY A 57 0.10 -15.22 21.16
C GLY A 57 -1.43 -15.41 21.17
N LYS A 58 -2.20 -14.43 20.69
CA LYS A 58 -3.67 -14.51 20.67
C LYS A 58 -4.13 -15.71 19.82
N PRO A 59 -5.23 -16.39 20.19
CA PRO A 59 -5.81 -17.44 19.36
C PRO A 59 -6.39 -16.88 18.05
N LEU A 60 -6.51 -17.74 17.04
CA LEU A 60 -7.26 -17.40 15.82
C LEU A 60 -8.74 -17.22 16.18
N GLY A 61 -9.34 -16.12 15.73
CA GLY A 61 -10.78 -15.89 15.94
C GLY A 61 -11.63 -16.86 15.11
N ILE A 62 -12.86 -17.08 15.56
CA ILE A 62 -13.81 -18.06 14.97
C ILE A 62 -14.39 -17.56 13.63
N ASN A 63 -14.28 -16.26 13.34
CA ASN A 63 -14.85 -15.66 12.13
C ASN A 63 -14.21 -16.21 10.84
N ARG A 64 -14.99 -16.98 10.07
CA ARG A 64 -14.58 -17.58 8.79
C ARG A 64 -14.42 -16.57 7.66
N MET A 65 -15.06 -15.40 7.75
CA MET A 65 -14.96 -14.34 6.74
C MET A 65 -13.68 -13.51 6.88
N LYS A 66 -13.03 -13.54 8.05
CA LYS A 66 -11.78 -12.80 8.29
C LYS A 66 -10.61 -13.51 7.58
N LYS A 67 -9.93 -12.78 6.70
CA LYS A 67 -8.75 -13.29 5.96
C LYS A 67 -7.53 -13.30 6.89
N TYR A 68 -7.24 -14.46 7.50
CA TYR A 68 -6.06 -14.66 8.35
C TYR A 68 -4.78 -14.92 7.54
N THR A 69 -4.42 -13.98 6.67
CA THR A 69 -3.30 -14.08 5.72
C THR A 69 -1.94 -14.21 6.39
N LEU A 70 -1.75 -13.60 7.57
CA LEU A 70 -0.51 -13.67 8.35
C LEU A 70 -0.62 -14.62 9.55
N ARG A 71 -1.80 -14.71 10.17
CA ARG A 71 -1.98 -15.51 11.40
C ARG A 71 -1.89 -17.02 11.14
N ARG A 72 -2.39 -17.49 9.99
CA ARG A 72 -2.32 -18.92 9.58
C ARG A 72 -0.88 -19.40 9.31
N PRO A 73 -0.09 -18.75 8.42
CA PRO A 73 1.28 -19.19 8.17
C PRO A 73 2.16 -19.08 9.42
N TYR A 74 1.97 -18.05 10.26
CA TYR A 74 2.66 -17.94 11.54
C TYR A 74 2.36 -19.14 12.46
N LYS A 75 1.08 -19.46 12.70
CA LYS A 75 0.70 -20.60 13.55
C LYS A 75 1.34 -21.91 13.09
N LYS A 76 1.26 -22.21 11.79
CA LYS A 76 1.88 -23.42 11.23
C LYS A 76 3.39 -23.40 11.35
N CYS A 77 4.04 -22.25 11.09
CA CYS A 77 5.47 -22.11 11.30
C CYS A 77 5.86 -22.49 12.72
N THR A 78 5.18 -21.93 13.73
CA THR A 78 5.42 -22.21 15.15
C THR A 78 5.17 -23.69 15.51
N GLU A 79 4.14 -24.32 14.95
CA GLU A 79 3.86 -25.75 15.16
C GLU A 79 5.00 -26.64 14.64
N HIS A 80 5.57 -26.31 13.48
CA HIS A 80 6.72 -27.02 12.92
C HIS A 80 8.02 -26.74 13.67
N GLN A 81 8.22 -25.50 14.15
CA GLN A 81 9.36 -25.15 15.00
C GLN A 81 9.37 -25.98 16.29
N LYS A 82 8.20 -26.20 16.91
CA LYS A 82 8.05 -27.09 18.07
C LYS A 82 8.43 -28.55 17.77
N ARG A 83 8.35 -28.97 16.50
CA ARG A 83 8.77 -30.30 16.03
C ARG A 83 10.24 -30.35 15.58
N GLY A 84 11.02 -29.30 15.83
CA GLY A 84 12.44 -29.23 15.49
C GLY A 84 12.76 -28.74 14.08
N VAL A 85 11.77 -28.24 13.32
CA VAL A 85 11.99 -27.66 11.97
C VAL A 85 12.03 -26.13 12.08
N PRO A 86 13.23 -25.50 12.16
CA PRO A 86 13.36 -24.09 12.52
C PRO A 86 12.80 -23.12 11.46
N LEU A 87 12.91 -23.47 10.17
CA LEU A 87 12.49 -22.63 9.04
C LEU A 87 11.84 -23.50 7.96
N ASN A 88 10.53 -23.65 8.01
CA ASN A 88 9.75 -24.34 6.98
C ASN A 88 9.14 -23.33 5.98
N PHE A 89 8.48 -23.86 4.95
CA PHE A 89 7.79 -23.07 3.92
C PHE A 89 6.80 -22.04 4.50
N GLU A 90 6.06 -22.37 5.56
CA GLU A 90 5.09 -21.45 6.18
C GLU A 90 5.80 -20.31 6.91
N CYS A 91 6.97 -20.56 7.51
CA CYS A 91 7.82 -19.49 8.05
C CYS A 91 8.30 -18.54 6.96
N MET A 92 8.76 -19.08 5.82
CA MET A 92 9.18 -18.27 4.67
C MET A 92 8.02 -17.47 4.09
N LYS A 93 6.84 -18.07 3.99
CA LYS A 93 5.62 -17.41 3.53
C LYS A 93 5.21 -16.27 4.47
N TYR A 94 5.28 -16.49 5.78
CA TYR A 94 5.02 -15.45 6.78
C TYR A 94 5.99 -14.28 6.62
N LEU A 95 7.31 -14.57 6.58
CA LEU A 95 8.34 -13.56 6.40
C LEU A 95 8.13 -12.77 5.11
N TYR A 96 7.89 -13.44 3.99
CA TYR A 96 7.62 -12.80 2.70
C TYR A 96 6.38 -11.91 2.71
N TYR A 97 5.29 -12.31 3.37
CA TYR A 97 4.11 -11.45 3.47
C TYR A 97 4.36 -10.26 4.38
N THR A 98 4.99 -10.47 5.54
CA THR A 98 5.35 -9.37 6.46
C THR A 98 6.47 -8.47 5.94
N SER A 99 7.25 -8.87 4.94
CA SER A 99 8.24 -7.98 4.32
C SER A 99 7.60 -6.99 3.35
N ARG A 100 6.35 -7.22 2.94
CA ARG A 100 5.62 -6.30 2.07
C ARG A 100 5.07 -5.13 2.89
N LEU A 101 5.24 -3.93 2.34
CA LEU A 101 4.63 -2.72 2.87
C LEU A 101 3.43 -2.35 1.97
N GLY A 102 2.30 -3.01 2.24
CA GLY A 102 1.10 -2.95 1.39
C GLY A 102 0.27 -1.67 1.51
N LYS A 103 0.55 -0.80 2.49
CA LYS A 103 -0.14 0.48 2.66
C LYS A 103 0.74 1.62 2.18
N LEU A 104 0.21 2.44 1.28
CA LEU A 104 0.78 3.73 0.88
C LEU A 104 -0.09 4.84 1.46
N THR A 105 0.50 5.68 2.31
CA THR A 105 -0.07 6.97 2.70
C THR A 105 0.72 8.04 1.98
N THR A 106 0.09 8.80 1.08
CA THR A 106 0.77 9.85 0.32
C THR A 106 0.00 11.15 0.31
N ASP A 107 0.73 12.24 0.51
CA ASP A 107 0.25 13.58 0.22
C ASP A 107 0.68 13.96 -1.21
N VAL A 108 -0.26 14.44 -1.99
CA VAL A 108 -0.05 14.89 -3.37
C VAL A 108 -0.34 16.37 -3.44
N GLU A 109 0.67 17.17 -3.77
CA GLU A 109 0.52 18.60 -4.01
C GLU A 109 0.77 18.87 -5.48
N TYR A 110 -0.18 19.53 -6.15
CA TYR A 110 -0.03 19.90 -7.55
C TYR A 110 -0.21 21.41 -7.71
N LYS A 111 0.58 22.01 -8.61
CA LYS A 111 0.58 23.46 -8.88
C LYS A 111 0.59 23.72 -10.37
N ASN A 112 -0.22 24.70 -10.78
CA ASN A 112 -0.29 25.22 -12.14
C ASN A 112 -0.41 24.10 -13.21
N LEU A 113 -1.18 23.04 -12.94
CA LEU A 113 -1.36 21.93 -13.87
C LEU A 113 -1.93 22.43 -15.19
N LYS A 114 -1.10 22.38 -16.24
CA LYS A 114 -1.55 22.65 -17.60
C LYS A 114 -2.41 21.49 -18.13
N PRO A 115 -3.35 21.74 -19.06
CA PRO A 115 -4.33 20.76 -19.57
C PRO A 115 -3.76 19.57 -20.38
N LEU A 116 -2.48 19.22 -20.23
CA LEU A 116 -1.92 17.95 -20.72
C LEU A 116 -2.47 16.74 -19.94
N PHE A 117 -2.77 16.89 -18.65
CA PHE A 117 -3.28 15.81 -17.80
C PHE A 117 -4.61 15.22 -18.29
N PRO A 118 -5.63 16.01 -18.64
CA PRO A 118 -6.87 15.50 -19.24
C PRO A 118 -6.67 14.62 -20.48
N MET A 119 -5.72 14.96 -21.36
CA MET A 119 -5.41 14.16 -22.56
C MET A 119 -4.76 12.82 -22.18
N LEU A 120 -3.77 12.85 -21.29
CA LEU A 120 -3.10 11.64 -20.77
C LEU A 120 -4.08 10.71 -20.07
N LEU A 121 -5.00 11.26 -19.28
CA LEU A 121 -6.04 10.49 -18.59
C LEU A 121 -7.05 9.88 -19.56
N LYS A 122 -7.43 10.60 -20.62
CA LYS A 122 -8.30 10.08 -21.68
C LYS A 122 -7.63 8.91 -22.41
N TYR A 123 -6.33 9.02 -22.70
CA TYR A 123 -5.57 7.93 -23.31
C TYR A 123 -5.45 6.73 -22.36
N TYR A 124 -5.14 6.98 -21.09
CA TYR A 124 -5.03 5.94 -20.07
C TYR A 124 -6.33 5.17 -19.89
N LYS A 125 -7.48 5.86 -19.76
CA LYS A 125 -8.81 5.22 -19.70
C LYS A 125 -9.15 4.39 -20.94
N LYS A 126 -8.62 4.73 -22.11
CA LYS A 126 -8.81 3.95 -23.35
C LYS A 126 -8.09 2.60 -23.29
N VAL A 127 -6.89 2.58 -22.73
CA VAL A 127 -6.06 1.36 -22.59
C VAL A 127 -6.50 0.53 -21.38
N HIS A 128 -6.89 1.20 -20.31
CA HIS A 128 -7.20 0.64 -19.01
C HIS A 128 -8.60 1.07 -18.58
N LYS A 129 -9.62 0.38 -19.11
CA LYS A 129 -11.03 0.74 -18.91
C LYS A 129 -11.45 0.76 -17.44
N GLU A 130 -10.88 -0.14 -16.64
CA GLU A 130 -11.15 -0.24 -15.20
C GLU A 130 -10.45 0.88 -14.40
N GLY A 131 -9.48 1.58 -15.00
CA GLY A 131 -8.66 2.55 -14.28
C GLY A 131 -7.74 1.89 -13.23
N GLY A 132 -6.80 2.66 -12.73
CA GLY A 132 -5.92 2.26 -11.63
C GLY A 132 -5.65 3.43 -10.70
N PHE A 133 -4.72 3.24 -9.77
CA PHE A 133 -4.29 4.25 -8.79
C PHE A 133 -4.20 5.67 -9.37
N LEU A 134 -3.44 5.90 -10.45
CA LEU A 134 -3.24 7.23 -11.02
C LEU A 134 -4.52 7.85 -11.60
N SER A 135 -5.39 7.05 -12.23
CA SER A 135 -6.67 7.57 -12.74
C SER A 135 -7.66 7.87 -11.62
N THR A 136 -7.61 7.13 -10.52
CA THR A 136 -8.39 7.42 -9.30
C THR A 136 -7.96 8.74 -8.68
N LEU A 137 -6.66 8.99 -8.56
CA LEU A 137 -6.19 10.29 -8.06
C LEU A 137 -6.64 11.43 -8.95
N ALA A 138 -6.49 11.24 -10.26
CA ALA A 138 -6.80 12.27 -11.21
C ALA A 138 -8.29 12.63 -11.32
N SER A 139 -9.22 11.76 -10.89
CA SER A 139 -10.64 12.12 -10.82
C SER A 139 -10.95 13.15 -9.72
N HIS A 140 -10.05 13.32 -8.75
CA HIS A 140 -10.16 14.29 -7.65
C HIS A 140 -9.27 15.51 -7.83
N VAL A 141 -8.54 15.59 -8.95
CA VAL A 141 -7.81 16.80 -9.31
C VAL A 141 -8.80 17.83 -9.84
N HIS A 142 -9.11 18.81 -9.00
CA HIS A 142 -9.98 19.92 -9.35
C HIS A 142 -9.15 21.20 -9.46
N GLY A 143 -9.20 21.84 -10.63
CA GLY A 143 -8.44 23.05 -10.91
C GLY A 143 -6.95 22.84 -11.15
N PRO A 144 -6.18 23.94 -11.34
CA PRO A 144 -4.77 23.89 -11.69
C PRO A 144 -3.87 23.64 -10.46
N THR A 145 -4.35 23.92 -9.26
CA THR A 145 -3.57 23.83 -8.01
C THR A 145 -4.43 23.24 -6.92
N GLY A 146 -3.85 22.38 -6.09
CA GLY A 146 -4.55 21.76 -4.98
C GLY A 146 -3.73 20.68 -4.29
N LYS A 147 -4.35 20.05 -3.30
CA LYS A 147 -3.77 18.98 -2.49
C LYS A 147 -4.73 17.82 -2.34
N LEU A 148 -4.16 16.62 -2.29
CA LEU A 148 -4.86 15.38 -1.98
C LEU A 148 -4.09 14.64 -0.90
N HIS A 149 -4.80 14.09 0.07
CA HIS A 149 -4.28 13.07 0.96
C HIS A 149 -4.83 11.72 0.52
N VAL A 150 -3.95 10.73 0.36
CA VAL A 150 -4.32 9.43 -0.22
C VAL A 150 -3.85 8.31 0.69
N VAL A 151 -4.75 7.38 1.00
CA VAL A 151 -4.41 6.12 1.66
C VAL A 151 -4.81 4.97 0.74
N SER A 152 -3.85 4.11 0.40
CA SER A 152 -4.03 3.01 -0.53
C SER A 152 -3.53 1.72 0.11
N GLN A 153 -4.39 0.71 0.25
CA GLN A 153 -4.07 -0.54 0.94
C GLN A 153 -4.21 -1.75 0.01
N VAL A 154 -3.13 -2.52 -0.12
CA VAL A 154 -3.06 -3.76 -0.92
C VAL A 154 -2.81 -4.95 0.00
N PRO A 155 -3.84 -5.77 0.30
CA PRO A 155 -3.68 -6.95 1.11
C PRO A 155 -2.71 -7.98 0.49
N PRO A 156 -2.07 -8.83 1.31
CA PRO A 156 -1.20 -9.88 0.81
C PRO A 156 -2.07 -10.92 0.09
N VAL A 157 -1.75 -11.17 -1.19
CA VAL A 157 -2.45 -12.06 -2.16
C VAL A 157 -3.41 -11.35 -3.13
N GLU A 158 -3.92 -10.17 -2.79
CA GLU A 158 -4.88 -9.50 -3.66
C GLU A 158 -4.23 -8.78 -4.85
N LYS A 159 -5.00 -8.66 -5.93
CA LYS A 159 -4.61 -7.93 -7.16
C LYS A 159 -5.28 -6.57 -7.28
N TYR A 160 -5.86 -6.09 -6.20
CA TYR A 160 -6.57 -4.83 -6.12
C TYR A 160 -6.13 -4.08 -4.85
N SER A 161 -6.42 -2.79 -4.83
CA SER A 161 -6.19 -1.87 -3.72
C SER A 161 -7.50 -1.20 -3.36
N ASP A 162 -7.72 -0.99 -2.08
CA ASP A 162 -8.75 -0.06 -1.62
C ASP A 162 -8.09 1.29 -1.38
N ILE A 163 -8.67 2.35 -1.95
CA ILE A 163 -8.10 3.71 -1.97
C ILE A 163 -9.08 4.69 -1.33
N VAL A 164 -8.59 5.47 -0.39
CA VAL A 164 -9.28 6.64 0.14
C VAL A 164 -8.55 7.87 -0.35
N VAL A 165 -9.28 8.79 -0.98
CA VAL A 165 -8.77 10.10 -1.39
C VAL A 165 -9.49 11.17 -0.61
N THR A 166 -8.75 11.98 0.13
CA THR A 166 -9.27 13.14 0.85
C THR A 166 -8.82 14.41 0.15
N THR A 167 -9.77 15.24 -0.25
CA THR A 167 -9.54 16.54 -0.91
C THR A 167 -9.22 17.63 0.11
N GLU A 168 -8.69 18.76 -0.37
CA GLU A 168 -8.27 19.88 0.50
C GLU A 168 -9.40 20.49 1.35
N ASP A 169 -10.65 20.35 0.91
CA ASP A 169 -11.86 20.74 1.65
C ASP A 169 -12.28 19.74 2.74
N GLY A 170 -11.55 18.63 2.88
CA GLY A 170 -11.76 17.60 3.90
C GLY A 170 -12.72 16.47 3.48
N HIS A 171 -13.32 16.52 2.29
CA HIS A 171 -14.17 15.43 1.81
C HIS A 171 -13.35 14.19 1.48
N SER A 172 -13.83 13.01 1.88
CA SER A 172 -13.15 11.73 1.65
C SER A 172 -13.97 10.82 0.74
N PHE A 173 -13.31 10.26 -0.27
CA PHE A 173 -13.91 9.42 -1.30
C PHE A 173 -13.27 8.02 -1.25
N HIS A 174 -14.12 7.00 -1.11
CA HIS A 174 -13.70 5.61 -1.08
C HIS A 174 -13.79 4.98 -2.47
N HIS A 175 -12.74 4.27 -2.87
CA HIS A 175 -12.64 3.52 -4.12
C HIS A 175 -12.19 2.10 -3.79
N ASP A 176 -13.14 1.17 -3.86
CA ASP A 176 -12.86 -0.23 -3.55
C ASP A 176 -12.39 -0.98 -4.79
N HIS A 177 -11.55 -2.00 -4.59
CA HIS A 177 -11.10 -2.93 -5.64
C HIS A 177 -10.41 -2.26 -6.85
N VAL A 178 -9.67 -1.17 -6.63
CA VAL A 178 -8.92 -0.50 -7.69
C VAL A 178 -7.76 -1.40 -8.15
N PRO A 179 -7.65 -1.72 -9.45
CA PRO A 179 -6.57 -2.56 -9.95
C PRO A 179 -5.15 -2.02 -9.66
N ILE A 180 -4.22 -2.91 -9.29
CA ILE A 180 -2.87 -2.51 -8.83
C ILE A 180 -1.83 -2.30 -9.94
N TYR A 181 -2.17 -2.37 -11.23
CA TYR A 181 -1.16 -2.26 -12.30
C TYR A 181 -0.44 -0.90 -12.36
N SER A 182 -1.01 0.14 -11.77
CA SER A 182 -0.35 1.44 -11.55
C SER A 182 -0.11 1.76 -10.08
N HIS A 183 -0.22 0.77 -9.20
CA HIS A 183 0.04 0.95 -7.78
C HIS A 183 1.55 0.92 -7.54
N PHE A 184 2.08 1.96 -6.90
CA PHE A 184 3.53 2.08 -6.69
C PHE A 184 4.11 1.07 -5.67
N ALA A 185 3.28 0.31 -4.94
CA ALA A 185 3.74 -0.61 -3.90
C ALA A 185 4.04 -2.05 -4.34
N ARG A 186 4.23 -2.34 -5.63
CA ARG A 186 4.73 -3.68 -6.04
C ARG A 186 6.26 -3.66 -6.12
N ALA A 187 6.90 -3.69 -4.95
CA ALA A 187 8.31 -4.05 -4.80
C ALA A 187 8.40 -5.56 -4.51
#